data_AF-A0A497LR65-F1
#
_entry.id   AF-A0A497LR65-F1
#
_cell.length_a   1.000
_cell.length_b   1.000
_cell.length_c   1.000
_cell.angle_alpha   90.00
_cell.angle_beta   90.00
_cell.angle_gamma   90.00
#
_symmetry.space_group_name_H-M   'P 1'
#
loop_
_entity.id
_entity.type
_entity.pdbx_description
1 polymer ?
#
loop_
_entity_poly.entity_id
_entity_poly.type
_entity_poly.pdbx_seq_one_letter_code
_entity_poly.pdbx_strand_id
1 'polypeptide(L)'
;MPPLPLHVQGGGAPRGLQALRHRRIGGHGPGVVLTLFTSILIDRGMIVDVDEIDSRFLRRLKSEFDESHLSCFQCGVCSASCPVIEIEANFNPRRIVKMARLGLKDRVLSSDYIWLCSMCLLCEERCPQGVRIPEVMTALRNLAVEEGYIPEPMKRIQSLLAESGRLYPIDDFIAEERAERGLPQVEAEPEFVKRLAG
;
A
#
# COMPACT_ATOMS: atom_id res chain seq x y z
N MET A 1 -4.39 -39.82 12.76
CA MET A 1 -5.26 -38.83 13.42
C MET A 1 -6.24 -38.31 12.38
N PRO A 2 -7.56 -38.47 12.56
CA PRO A 2 -8.53 -37.84 11.66
C PRO A 2 -8.67 -36.34 12.01
N PRO A 3 -9.02 -35.47 11.04
CA PRO A 3 -9.22 -34.05 11.29
C PRO A 3 -10.54 -33.82 12.05
N LEU A 4 -10.50 -32.89 13.02
CA LEU A 4 -11.66 -32.46 13.81
C LEU A 4 -12.65 -31.64 12.95
N PRO A 5 -13.97 -31.76 13.18
CA PRO A 5 -14.97 -30.97 12.46
C PRO A 5 -15.05 -29.56 13.04
N LEU A 6 -14.90 -28.55 12.18
CA LEU A 6 -15.15 -27.15 12.52
C LEU A 6 -16.65 -26.86 12.41
N HIS A 7 -17.34 -26.76 13.55
CA HIS A 7 -18.65 -26.14 13.63
C HIS A 7 -18.51 -24.61 13.58
N VAL A 8 -18.85 -24.03 12.44
CA VAL A 8 -19.04 -22.57 12.31
C VAL A 8 -20.49 -22.25 12.64
N GLN A 9 -20.73 -21.74 13.85
CA GLN A 9 -21.99 -21.08 14.18
C GLN A 9 -21.95 -19.63 13.65
N GLY A 10 -22.97 -19.25 12.87
CA GLY A 10 -23.10 -17.92 12.31
C GLY A 10 -23.34 -16.86 13.39
N GLY A 11 -22.42 -15.90 13.49
CA GLY A 11 -22.54 -14.71 14.33
C GLY A 11 -23.02 -13.51 13.51
N GLY A 12 -24.11 -12.89 13.95
CA GLY A 12 -24.79 -11.78 13.28
C GLY A 12 -23.98 -10.48 13.22
N ALA A 13 -24.30 -9.66 12.22
CA ALA A 13 -23.69 -8.36 11.98
C ALA A 13 -23.94 -7.38 13.14
N PRO A 14 -22.93 -6.61 13.58
CA PRO A 14 -23.12 -5.58 14.59
C PRO A 14 -23.92 -4.39 14.03
N ARG A 15 -24.97 -4.02 14.77
CA ARG A 15 -25.77 -2.81 14.53
C ARG A 15 -25.00 -1.58 14.96
N GLY A 16 -24.81 -0.62 14.05
CA GLY A 16 -24.48 0.76 14.43
C GLY A 16 -23.35 1.39 13.60
N LEU A 17 -23.65 1.81 12.37
CA LEU A 17 -22.89 2.89 11.73
C LEU A 17 -23.89 3.98 11.33
N GLN A 18 -23.81 5.09 12.05
CA GLN A 18 -24.67 6.26 11.86
C GLN A 18 -24.38 6.93 10.52
N ALA A 19 -25.46 7.36 9.87
CA ALA A 19 -25.49 7.97 8.55
C ALA A 19 -24.82 9.35 8.51
N LEU A 20 -23.76 9.49 7.71
CA LEU A 20 -23.29 10.78 7.22
C LEU A 20 -24.23 11.25 6.09
N ARG A 21 -25.01 12.29 6.37
CA ARG A 21 -25.96 12.91 5.44
C ARG A 21 -25.22 13.69 4.36
N HIS A 22 -25.18 13.17 3.13
CA HIS A 22 -24.81 13.97 1.97
C HIS A 22 -25.91 14.98 1.65
N ARG A 23 -25.50 16.25 1.55
CA ARG A 23 -26.35 17.39 1.21
C ARG A 23 -26.87 17.24 -0.22
N ARG A 24 -28.18 17.29 -0.37
CA ARG A 24 -28.92 17.22 -1.63
C ARG A 24 -28.78 18.55 -2.37
N ILE A 25 -28.29 18.53 -3.61
CA ILE A 25 -28.61 19.56 -4.62
C ILE A 25 -29.25 18.79 -5.78
N GLY A 26 -30.58 18.87 -5.88
CA GLY A 26 -31.31 18.46 -7.10
C GLY A 26 -31.11 19.53 -8.18
N GLY A 27 -31.34 19.29 -9.47
CA GLY A 27 -32.00 18.22 -10.21
C GLY A 27 -32.53 18.83 -11.52
N HIS A 28 -32.88 17.98 -12.49
CA HIS A 28 -33.52 18.19 -13.84
C HIS A 28 -32.56 17.71 -14.93
N GLY A 29 -32.66 16.54 -15.59
CA GLY A 29 -33.78 15.69 -16.07
C GLY A 29 -33.51 15.43 -17.58
N PRO A 30 -34.23 14.55 -18.32
CA PRO A 30 -34.69 13.19 -18.03
C PRO A 30 -34.03 12.15 -18.97
N GLY A 31 -34.03 10.86 -18.59
CA GLY A 31 -33.57 9.79 -19.48
C GLY A 31 -33.26 8.49 -18.74
N VAL A 32 -34.24 7.98 -17.98
CA VAL A 32 -34.13 6.68 -17.33
C VAL A 32 -34.34 5.61 -18.40
N VAL A 33 -33.27 4.96 -18.84
CA VAL A 33 -33.36 3.59 -19.36
C VAL A 33 -32.45 2.70 -18.54
N LEU A 34 -33.14 1.78 -17.91
CA LEU A 34 -32.70 0.68 -17.07
C LEU A 34 -31.71 -0.23 -17.82
N THR A 35 -30.45 -0.23 -17.42
CA THR A 35 -29.57 -1.41 -17.53
C THR A 35 -28.76 -1.55 -16.25
N LEU A 36 -29.43 -2.00 -15.18
CA LEU A 36 -28.77 -2.92 -14.26
C LEU A 36 -28.51 -4.22 -15.03
N PHE A 37 -27.35 -4.84 -14.79
CA PHE A 37 -26.82 -6.05 -15.42
C PHE A 37 -26.04 -5.88 -16.73
N THR A 38 -24.79 -5.47 -16.59
CA THR A 38 -23.65 -6.14 -17.26
C THR A 38 -22.39 -5.77 -16.50
N SER A 39 -22.16 -6.50 -15.41
CA SER A 39 -20.83 -6.67 -14.86
C SER A 39 -19.92 -7.13 -15.99
N ILE A 40 -19.12 -6.22 -16.53
CA ILE A 40 -17.83 -6.45 -17.17
C ILE A 40 -17.17 -5.06 -17.22
N LEU A 41 -16.33 -4.80 -16.23
CA LEU A 41 -15.36 -3.72 -16.22
C LEU A 41 -14.27 -4.03 -17.26
N ILE A 42 -14.61 -4.02 -18.56
CA ILE A 42 -13.59 -3.94 -19.62
C ILE A 42 -13.17 -2.49 -19.73
N ASP A 43 -11.95 -2.21 -19.28
CA ASP A 43 -11.15 -1.01 -19.53
C ASP A 43 -11.88 0.33 -19.49
N ARG A 44 -12.03 0.90 -18.28
CA ARG A 44 -12.04 2.36 -18.14
C ARG A 44 -10.66 2.87 -18.58
N GLY A 45 -10.55 3.25 -19.86
CA GLY A 45 -9.35 3.87 -20.40
C GLY A 45 -8.88 5.01 -19.49
N MET A 46 -7.63 4.94 -19.05
CA MET A 46 -7.02 6.02 -18.27
C MET A 46 -6.76 7.19 -19.21
N ILE A 47 -7.52 8.27 -19.05
CA ILE A 47 -7.23 9.56 -19.69
C ILE A 47 -6.18 10.28 -18.84
N VAL A 48 -5.17 10.79 -19.52
CA VAL A 48 -4.01 11.47 -18.94
C VAL A 48 -3.86 12.77 -19.70
N ASP A 49 -3.89 13.90 -19.00
CA ASP A 49 -3.59 15.19 -19.60
C ASP A 49 -2.07 15.34 -19.70
N VAL A 50 -1.59 15.89 -20.82
CA VAL A 50 -0.14 16.03 -21.07
C VAL A 50 0.53 16.90 -20.00
N ASP A 51 -0.21 17.87 -19.45
CA ASP A 51 0.28 18.78 -18.40
C ASP A 51 0.54 18.07 -17.06
N GLU A 52 0.00 16.86 -16.84
CA GLU A 52 0.26 16.05 -15.64
C GLU A 52 1.60 15.29 -15.71
N ILE A 53 2.26 15.27 -16.87
CA ILE A 53 3.50 14.53 -17.09
C ILE A 53 4.70 15.32 -16.55
N ASP A 54 5.33 14.83 -15.48
CA ASP A 54 6.54 15.43 -14.93
C ASP A 54 7.81 14.66 -15.35
N SER A 55 8.56 15.25 -16.29
CA SER A 55 9.84 14.71 -16.75
C SER A 55 10.96 14.77 -15.71
N ARG A 56 10.91 15.70 -14.74
CA ARG A 56 11.89 15.77 -13.64
C ARG A 56 11.68 14.61 -12.68
N PHE A 57 10.43 14.35 -12.31
CA PHE A 57 10.07 13.18 -11.52
C PHE A 57 10.53 11.88 -12.19
N LEU A 58 10.25 11.70 -13.49
CA LEU A 58 10.68 10.51 -14.20
C LEU A 58 12.22 10.35 -14.22
N ARG A 59 12.98 11.44 -14.39
CA ARG A 59 14.44 11.41 -14.30
C ARG A 59 14.92 11.05 -12.89
N ARG A 60 14.31 11.61 -11.85
CA ARG A 60 14.62 11.29 -10.45
C ARG A 60 14.33 9.82 -10.16
N LEU A 61 13.17 9.31 -10.54
CA LEU A 61 12.82 7.91 -10.33
C LEU A 61 13.79 6.96 -11.06
N LYS A 62 14.19 7.29 -12.30
CA LYS A 62 15.20 6.52 -13.04
C LYS A 62 16.56 6.50 -12.35
N SER A 63 16.93 7.55 -11.63
CA SER A 63 18.21 7.62 -10.92
C SER A 63 18.31 6.67 -9.71
N GLU A 64 17.18 6.12 -9.26
CA GLU A 64 17.14 5.12 -8.17
C GLU A 64 17.51 3.71 -8.64
N PHE A 65 17.63 3.48 -9.95
CA PHE A 65 17.73 2.15 -10.54
C PHE A 65 18.75 2.05 -11.66
N ASP A 66 19.10 0.81 -12.03
CA ASP A 66 19.69 0.53 -13.34
C ASP A 66 18.64 0.63 -14.47
N GLU A 67 19.10 0.68 -15.72
CA GLU A 67 18.29 0.89 -16.93
C GLU A 67 17.10 -0.10 -17.11
N SER A 68 17.12 -1.28 -16.47
CA SER A 68 16.13 -2.33 -16.70
C SER A 68 14.77 -2.09 -16.00
N HIS A 69 14.74 -1.31 -14.92
CA HIS A 69 13.61 -1.26 -13.97
C HIS A 69 12.35 -0.61 -14.53
N LEU A 70 12.45 0.16 -15.61
CA LEU A 70 11.31 0.80 -16.26
C LEU A 70 11.10 0.31 -17.70
N SER A 71 11.49 -0.91 -18.05
CA SER A 71 11.27 -1.49 -19.39
C SER A 71 9.88 -2.14 -19.59
N CYS A 72 8.94 -1.93 -18.66
CA CYS A 72 7.61 -2.57 -18.64
C CYS A 72 6.73 -2.32 -19.89
N PHE A 73 6.49 -3.35 -20.71
CA PHE A 73 5.54 -3.33 -21.84
C PHE A 73 4.07 -3.64 -21.49
N GLN A 74 3.70 -3.64 -20.20
CA GLN A 74 2.30 -3.74 -19.72
C GLN A 74 1.57 -5.09 -19.95
N CYS A 75 2.25 -6.25 -19.93
CA CYS A 75 1.60 -7.57 -20.12
C CYS A 75 0.59 -7.99 -19.03
N GLY A 76 0.70 -7.48 -17.79
CA GLY A 76 -0.24 -7.81 -16.71
C GLY A 76 0.07 -9.04 -15.87
N VAL A 77 1.17 -9.75 -16.12
CA VAL A 77 1.60 -10.90 -15.29
C VAL A 77 1.74 -10.54 -13.81
N CYS A 78 2.23 -9.34 -13.51
CA CYS A 78 2.34 -8.82 -12.15
C CYS A 78 0.98 -8.65 -11.47
N SER A 79 -0.05 -8.20 -12.21
CA SER A 79 -1.41 -8.08 -11.68
C SER A 79 -1.98 -9.47 -11.41
N ALA A 80 -1.88 -10.39 -12.36
CA ALA A 80 -2.38 -11.76 -12.20
C ALA A 80 -1.69 -12.55 -11.08
N SER A 81 -0.44 -12.21 -10.74
CA SER A 81 0.33 -12.88 -9.69
C SER A 81 0.20 -12.22 -8.31
N CYS A 82 -0.49 -11.08 -8.21
CA CYS A 82 -0.50 -10.31 -6.98
C CYS A 82 -1.63 -10.74 -6.04
N PRO A 83 -1.33 -11.24 -4.82
CA PRO A 83 -2.36 -11.65 -3.87
C PRO A 83 -3.14 -10.47 -3.28
N VAL A 84 -2.57 -9.26 -3.28
CA VAL A 84 -3.23 -8.06 -2.74
C VAL A 84 -4.49 -7.70 -3.54
N ILE A 85 -4.53 -8.02 -4.84
CA ILE A 85 -5.69 -7.72 -5.70
C ILE A 85 -6.94 -8.49 -5.25
N GLU A 86 -6.78 -9.67 -4.67
CA GLU A 86 -7.90 -10.47 -4.15
C GLU A 86 -8.58 -9.78 -2.95
N ILE A 87 -7.86 -8.91 -2.25
CA ILE A 87 -8.34 -8.19 -1.06
C ILE A 87 -8.76 -6.76 -1.43
N GLU A 88 -7.96 -6.07 -2.25
CA GLU A 88 -8.21 -4.71 -2.72
C GLU A 88 -8.22 -4.67 -4.25
N ALA A 89 -9.42 -4.75 -4.83
CA ALA A 89 -9.63 -4.85 -6.27
C ALA A 89 -9.09 -3.66 -7.07
N ASN A 90 -8.91 -2.49 -6.44
CA ASN A 90 -8.36 -1.31 -7.11
C ASN A 90 -6.83 -1.26 -7.09
N PHE A 91 -6.18 -2.05 -6.22
CA PHE A 91 -4.73 -2.17 -6.22
C PHE A 91 -4.29 -2.86 -7.52
N ASN A 92 -3.34 -2.26 -8.24
CA ASN A 92 -2.83 -2.86 -9.45
C ASN A 92 -1.36 -2.46 -9.70
N PRO A 93 -0.40 -3.38 -9.54
CA PRO A 93 1.02 -3.07 -9.69
C PRO A 93 1.37 -2.65 -11.12
N ARG A 94 0.71 -3.22 -12.14
CA ARG A 94 0.87 -2.80 -13.54
C ARG A 94 0.49 -1.34 -13.75
N ARG A 95 -0.63 -0.91 -13.15
CA ARG A 95 -1.12 0.48 -13.26
C ARG A 95 -0.17 1.44 -12.57
N ILE A 96 0.34 1.09 -11.39
CA ILE A 96 1.31 1.90 -10.66
C ILE A 96 2.58 2.09 -11.48
N VAL A 97 3.15 1.00 -12.04
CA VAL A 97 4.31 1.08 -12.92
C VAL A 97 4.02 1.92 -14.17
N LYS A 98 2.82 1.83 -14.75
CA LYS A 98 2.42 2.68 -15.89
C LYS A 98 2.43 4.15 -15.53
N MET A 99 1.83 4.53 -14.40
CA MET A 99 1.79 5.93 -13.94
C MET A 99 3.20 6.45 -13.65
N ALA A 100 4.05 5.64 -13.01
CA ALA A 100 5.44 5.96 -12.77
C ALA A 100 6.24 6.18 -14.06
N ARG A 101 6.09 5.29 -15.06
CA ARG A 101 6.74 5.41 -16.39
C ARG A 101 6.27 6.63 -17.17
N LEU A 102 5.00 7.01 -17.03
CA LEU A 102 4.42 8.18 -17.68
C LEU A 102 4.78 9.49 -16.97
N GLY A 103 5.46 9.45 -15.82
CA GLY A 103 5.83 10.64 -15.06
C GLY A 103 4.66 11.28 -14.31
N LEU A 104 3.58 10.55 -14.02
CA LEU A 104 2.39 11.06 -13.33
C LEU A 104 2.62 11.16 -11.82
N LYS A 105 3.53 12.05 -11.42
CA LYS A 105 4.03 12.23 -10.05
C LYS A 105 2.89 12.34 -9.05
N ASP A 106 2.02 13.32 -9.22
CA ASP A 106 0.99 13.63 -8.23
C ASP A 106 0.00 12.47 -8.06
N ARG A 107 -0.39 11.82 -9.17
CA ARG A 107 -1.28 10.65 -9.13
C ARG A 107 -0.67 9.45 -8.40
N VAL A 108 0.63 9.20 -8.58
CA VAL A 108 1.28 8.01 -8.01
C VAL A 108 1.71 8.22 -6.56
N LEU A 109 2.24 9.40 -6.22
CA LEU A 109 2.78 9.67 -4.87
C LEU A 109 1.67 9.95 -3.85
N SER A 110 0.56 10.58 -4.26
CA SER A 110 -0.60 10.80 -3.37
C SER A 110 -1.47 9.56 -3.18
N SER A 111 -1.18 8.47 -3.91
CA SER A 111 -2.01 7.27 -3.86
C SER A 111 -1.63 6.36 -2.70
N ASP A 112 -2.61 5.98 -1.88
CA ASP A 112 -2.44 4.98 -0.83
C ASP A 112 -2.02 3.60 -1.38
N TYR A 113 -2.26 3.32 -2.66
CA TYR A 113 -2.01 2.01 -3.26
C TYR A 113 -0.52 1.64 -3.25
N ILE A 114 0.42 2.58 -3.32
CA ILE A 114 1.87 2.24 -3.25
C ILE A 114 2.23 1.59 -1.90
N TRP A 115 1.46 1.86 -0.85
CA TRP A 115 1.66 1.32 0.50
C TRP A 115 1.05 -0.07 0.71
N LEU A 116 0.17 -0.53 -0.18
CA LEU A 116 -0.46 -1.85 -0.06
C LEU A 116 0.40 -3.00 -0.58
N CYS A 117 1.47 -2.72 -1.34
CA CYS A 117 2.38 -3.77 -1.78
C CYS A 117 3.02 -4.48 -0.58
N SER A 118 2.80 -5.79 -0.47
CA SER A 118 3.30 -6.64 0.60
C SER A 118 4.77 -7.07 0.43
N MET A 119 5.45 -6.61 -0.62
CA MET A 119 6.83 -6.97 -0.93
C MET A 119 7.08 -8.48 -1.05
N CYS A 120 6.10 -9.25 -1.57
CA CYS A 120 6.22 -10.70 -1.72
C CYS A 120 7.05 -11.17 -2.95
N LEU A 121 7.54 -10.24 -3.77
CA LEU A 121 8.42 -10.48 -4.94
C LEU A 121 7.86 -11.32 -6.11
N LEU A 122 6.66 -11.92 -6.00
CA LEU A 122 6.07 -12.76 -7.06
C LEU A 122 6.01 -12.10 -8.44
N CYS A 123 5.79 -10.78 -8.46
CA CYS A 123 5.70 -10.02 -9.70
C CYS A 123 7.05 -9.79 -10.38
N GLU A 124 8.15 -9.80 -9.63
CA GLU A 124 9.52 -9.70 -10.13
C GLU A 124 9.94 -11.04 -10.74
N GLU A 125 9.78 -12.13 -9.98
CA GLU A 125 10.13 -13.49 -10.40
C GLU A 125 9.45 -13.95 -11.70
N ARG A 126 8.25 -13.44 -11.98
CA ARG A 126 7.46 -13.83 -13.15
C ARG A 126 7.53 -12.81 -14.28
N CYS A 127 8.24 -11.71 -14.12
CA CYS A 127 8.23 -10.64 -15.11
C CYS A 127 9.02 -11.04 -16.36
N PRO A 128 8.40 -11.15 -17.56
CA PRO A 128 9.12 -11.48 -18.79
C PRO A 128 10.04 -10.36 -19.29
N GLN A 129 10.02 -9.19 -18.65
CA GLN A 129 10.88 -8.04 -18.97
C GLN A 129 11.87 -7.73 -17.84
N GLY A 130 11.92 -8.55 -16.78
CA GLY A 130 12.81 -8.33 -15.64
C GLY A 130 12.52 -7.06 -14.84
N VAL A 131 11.30 -6.53 -14.89
CA VAL A 131 10.92 -5.33 -14.13
C VAL A 131 10.85 -5.68 -12.64
N ARG A 132 11.70 -5.03 -11.84
CA ARG A 132 11.79 -5.20 -10.38
C ARG A 132 10.79 -4.29 -9.68
N ILE A 133 9.50 -4.62 -9.82
CA ILE A 133 8.38 -3.82 -9.30
C ILE A 133 8.47 -3.54 -7.79
N PRO A 134 8.90 -4.48 -6.92
CA PRO A 134 9.08 -4.20 -5.50
C PRO A 134 10.02 -3.02 -5.25
N GLU A 135 11.11 -2.90 -6.01
CA GLU A 135 12.02 -1.77 -5.89
C GLU A 135 11.40 -0.47 -6.40
N VAL A 136 10.64 -0.53 -7.51
CA VAL A 136 9.83 0.60 -7.98
C VAL A 136 8.87 1.08 -6.87
N MET A 137 8.21 0.17 -6.15
CA MET A 137 7.34 0.52 -5.02
C MET A 137 8.13 1.20 -3.89
N THR A 138 9.32 0.69 -3.55
CA THR A 138 10.19 1.31 -2.53
C THR A 138 10.62 2.71 -2.92
N ALA A 139 11.09 2.93 -4.16
CA ALA A 139 11.48 4.27 -4.60
C ALA A 139 10.29 5.23 -4.61
N LEU A 140 9.11 4.79 -5.04
CA LEU A 140 7.90 5.60 -4.98
C LEU A 140 7.52 5.96 -3.54
N ARG A 141 7.66 5.04 -2.58
CA ARG A 141 7.42 5.32 -1.16
C ARG A 141 8.42 6.34 -0.61
N ASN A 142 9.70 6.23 -0.98
CA ASN A 142 10.73 7.18 -0.57
C ASN A 142 10.41 8.59 -1.09
N LEU A 143 10.10 8.70 -2.38
CA LEU A 143 9.69 9.99 -2.99
C LEU A 143 8.38 10.52 -2.39
N ALA A 144 7.42 9.63 -2.07
CA ALA A 144 6.19 10.03 -1.39
C ALA A 144 6.48 10.60 0.01
N VAL A 145 7.41 9.99 0.75
CA VAL A 145 7.87 10.49 2.06
C VAL A 145 8.54 11.85 1.94
N GLU A 146 9.43 12.04 0.96
CA GLU A 146 10.08 13.33 0.68
C GLU A 146 9.06 14.45 0.39
N GLU A 147 7.95 14.11 -0.26
CA GLU A 147 6.86 15.03 -0.61
C GLU A 147 5.76 15.13 0.49
N GLY A 148 5.93 14.45 1.62
CA GLY A 148 5.01 14.51 2.76
C GLY A 148 3.79 13.57 2.70
N TYR A 149 3.70 12.71 1.69
CA TYR A 149 2.66 11.68 1.55
C TYR A 149 2.98 10.43 2.37
N ILE A 150 2.94 10.58 3.71
CA ILE A 150 3.25 9.51 4.66
C ILE A 150 1.97 9.03 5.36
N PRO A 151 1.61 7.74 5.28
CA PRO A 151 0.49 7.19 6.04
C PRO A 151 0.69 7.29 7.55
N GLU A 152 -0.38 7.56 8.30
CA GLU A 152 -0.35 7.66 9.76
C GLU A 152 0.27 6.44 10.49
N PRO A 153 0.03 5.18 10.06
CA PRO A 153 0.71 4.04 10.67
C PRO A 153 2.24 4.09 10.54
N MET A 154 2.76 4.60 9.42
CA MET A 154 4.21 4.73 9.21
C MET A 154 4.80 5.83 10.09
N LYS A 155 4.09 6.95 10.28
CA LYS A 155 4.52 8.00 11.22
C LYS A 155 4.58 7.47 12.66
N ARG A 156 3.58 6.69 13.08
CA ARG A 156 3.58 6.05 14.41
C ARG A 156 4.78 5.12 14.60
N ILE A 157 5.09 4.30 13.60
CA ILE A 157 6.28 3.44 13.61
C ILE A 157 7.56 4.27 13.74
N GLN A 158 7.67 5.37 13.00
CA GLN A 158 8.81 6.29 13.08
C GLN A 158 8.99 6.86 14.49
N SER A 159 7.90 7.30 15.14
CA SER A 159 7.93 7.80 16.52
C SER A 159 8.40 6.73 17.50
N LEU A 160 7.86 5.51 17.43
CA LEU A 160 8.24 4.40 18.31
C LEU A 160 9.73 4.06 18.18
N LEU A 161 10.26 4.07 16.94
CA LEU A 161 11.68 3.87 16.69
C LEU A 161 12.54 5.01 17.24
N ALA A 162 12.10 6.26 17.12
CA ALA A 162 12.82 7.41 17.65
C ALA A 162 12.86 7.43 19.18
N GLU A 163 11.79 6.98 19.83
CA GLU A 163 11.66 6.98 21.29
C GLU A 163 12.37 5.77 21.94
N SER A 164 12.11 4.57 21.42
CA SER A 164 12.48 3.31 22.08
C SER A 164 13.49 2.46 21.28
N GLY A 165 13.77 2.83 20.03
CA GLY A 165 14.59 2.03 19.11
C GLY A 165 13.90 0.75 18.66
N ARG A 166 12.59 0.58 18.93
CA ARG A 166 11.84 -0.65 18.70
C ARG A 166 10.51 -0.37 18.02
N LEU A 167 10.07 -1.32 17.19
CA LEU A 167 8.73 -1.30 16.58
C LEU A 167 7.64 -1.64 17.60
N TYR A 168 7.97 -2.50 18.57
CA TYR A 168 7.11 -2.90 19.67
C TYR A 168 7.82 -2.52 20.96
N PRO A 169 7.31 -1.52 21.71
CA PRO A 169 7.94 -1.09 22.96
C PRO A 169 7.89 -2.23 23.99
N ILE A 170 8.84 -2.21 24.92
CA ILE A 170 8.83 -3.11 26.07
C ILE A 170 7.93 -2.44 27.12
N ASP A 171 6.68 -2.89 27.19
CA ASP A 171 5.76 -2.53 28.26
C ASP A 171 5.89 -3.48 29.46
N ASP A 172 5.16 -3.16 30.53
CA ASP A 172 5.17 -3.94 31.77
C ASP A 172 4.74 -5.39 31.54
N PHE A 173 3.81 -5.63 30.61
CA PHE A 173 3.32 -6.97 30.29
C PHE A 173 4.43 -7.81 29.64
N ILE A 174 5.15 -7.26 28.67
CA ILE A 174 6.29 -7.95 28.04
C ILE A 174 7.44 -8.14 29.04
N ALA A 175 7.69 -7.19 29.94
CA ALA A 175 8.72 -7.31 30.96
C ALA A 175 8.42 -8.43 31.97
N GLU A 176 7.16 -8.53 32.41
CA GLU A 176 6.66 -9.59 33.29
C GLU A 176 6.75 -10.96 32.61
N GLU A 177 6.25 -11.10 31.37
CA GLU A 177 6.30 -12.37 30.63
C GLU A 177 7.75 -12.84 30.44
N ARG A 178 8.69 -11.92 30.20
CA ARG A 178 10.12 -12.24 30.13
C ARG A 178 10.64 -12.75 31.47
N ALA A 179 10.26 -12.14 32.59
CA ALA A 179 10.67 -12.56 33.93
C ALA A 179 10.15 -13.96 34.27
N GLU A 180 8.87 -14.23 33.99
CA GLU A 180 8.25 -15.54 34.21
C GLU A 180 8.95 -16.65 33.40
N ARG A 181 9.37 -16.32 32.17
CA ARG A 181 10.13 -17.23 31.30
C ARG A 181 11.63 -17.30 31.63
N GLY A 182 12.10 -16.60 32.66
CA GLY A 182 13.52 -16.57 33.04
C GLY A 182 14.44 -15.90 32.01
N LEU A 183 13.89 -15.03 31.15
CA LEU A 183 14.65 -14.32 30.12
C LEU A 183 15.36 -13.08 30.72
N PRO A 184 16.50 -12.66 30.14
CA PRO A 184 17.19 -11.44 30.57
C PRO A 184 16.28 -10.21 30.48
N GLN A 185 16.34 -9.37 31.50
CA GLN A 185 15.62 -8.09 31.53
C GLN A 185 16.23 -7.12 30.51
N VAL A 186 15.37 -6.33 29.88
CA VAL A 186 15.73 -5.41 28.79
C VAL A 186 15.27 -4.01 29.17
N GLU A 187 16.15 -3.03 28.98
CA GLU A 187 15.83 -1.63 29.18
C GLU A 187 14.80 -1.14 28.15
N ALA A 188 13.67 -0.60 28.62
CA ALA A 188 12.57 -0.14 27.77
C ALA A 188 13.00 1.03 26.85
N GLU A 189 13.75 2.00 27.39
CA GLU A 189 14.25 3.16 26.65
C GLU A 189 15.77 3.29 26.77
N PRO A 190 16.54 2.61 25.91
CA PRO A 190 17.99 2.66 25.98
C PRO A 190 18.53 4.05 25.69
N GLU A 191 19.48 4.52 26.51
CA GLU A 191 20.09 5.86 26.37
C GLU A 191 20.74 6.10 24.99
N PHE A 192 21.29 5.06 24.37
CA PHE A 192 21.90 5.17 23.05
C PHE A 192 20.91 5.56 21.94
N VAL A 193 19.62 5.22 22.10
CA VAL A 193 18.58 5.59 21.12
C VAL A 193 18.39 7.11 21.13
N LYS A 194 18.36 7.71 22.32
CA LYS A 194 18.26 9.17 22.49
C LYS A 194 19.44 9.91 21.86
N ARG A 195 20.62 9.29 21.82
CA ARG A 195 21.81 9.82 21.13
C ARG A 195 21.75 9.74 19.61
N LEU A 196 20.99 8.80 19.04
CA LEU A 196 20.84 8.65 17.58
C LEU A 196 19.67 9.46 17.01
N ALA A 197 18.69 9.79 17.85
CA ALA A 197 17.50 10.54 17.46
C ALA A 197 17.66 12.07 17.52
N GLY A 198 18.79 12.57 18.04
CA GLY A 198 19.15 14.00 18.09
C GLY A 198 20.08 14.40 16.95
#